data_AF-A0A9E3NPZ7-F1
#
_entry.id   AF-A0A9E3NPZ7-F1
#
_cell.length_a   1.000
_cell.length_b   1.000
_cell.length_c   1.000
_cell.angle_alpha   90.00
_cell.angle_beta   90.00
_cell.angle_gamma   90.00
#
_symmetry.space_group_name_H-M   'P 1'
#
loop_
_entity.id
_entity.type
_entity.pdbx_description
1 polymer ?
#
loop_
_entity_poly.entity_id
_entity_poly.type
_entity_poly.pdbx_seq_one_letter_code
_entity_poly.pdbx_strand_id
1 'polypeptide(L)'
;MSHRHLLVGLIGTCILAIGVGCGSRAEEEEAAQGEDAFSQREVDNDEVLKALQAAASNVNQYEISVKDIGVPVPSASVGASVNGFSTRGLDWFQNPAVSYPDNKRWEQGTDTGKKCQWAAVFRFQAIFENPPEEAKQMRELEGGMWRGSFWSWVDDHASTERVADPSPSYAWSSGLWKWISASGKNGICRIPTRTMVARMMKSCMAQAQSNNGDPKGCRMPRYDASLEPRADEDAGSPEAGSPEAGARDGGADAPSE
;
A
#
# COMPACT_ATOMS: atom_id res chain seq x y z
N MET A 1 17.21 55.77 -63.99
CA MET A 1 17.81 56.74 -63.03
C MET A 1 16.79 57.00 -61.93
N SER A 2 17.17 56.84 -60.66
CA SER A 2 16.39 57.14 -59.44
C SER A 2 15.15 56.23 -59.22
N HIS A 3 14.84 55.66 -58.05
CA HIS A 3 15.10 56.05 -56.67
C HIS A 3 15.40 54.86 -55.75
N ARG A 4 16.13 55.18 -54.67
CA ARG A 4 16.44 54.38 -53.47
C ARG A 4 15.20 54.06 -52.63
N HIS A 5 15.25 52.95 -51.88
CA HIS A 5 14.71 52.65 -50.51
C HIS A 5 14.71 51.12 -50.36
N LEU A 6 14.98 50.45 -49.23
CA LEU A 6 15.45 50.77 -47.88
C LEU A 6 15.98 49.44 -47.29
N LEU A 7 16.93 49.55 -46.37
CA LEU A 7 17.53 48.48 -45.58
C LEU A 7 16.61 48.01 -44.42
N VAL A 8 16.82 46.76 -43.98
CA VAL A 8 16.87 46.29 -42.57
C VAL A 8 15.60 45.83 -41.84
N GLY A 9 15.70 44.60 -41.34
CA GLY A 9 15.25 44.15 -40.00
C GLY A 9 13.81 43.64 -39.97
N LEU A 10 13.46 42.51 -39.35
CA LEU A 10 14.00 41.90 -38.14
C LEU A 10 13.60 40.42 -38.14
N ILE A 11 14.49 39.58 -37.63
CA ILE A 11 14.24 38.18 -37.30
C ILE A 11 13.30 38.14 -36.10
N GLY A 12 12.08 37.67 -36.31
CA GLY A 12 11.09 37.45 -35.26
C GLY A 12 10.80 35.96 -35.10
N THR A 13 11.78 35.19 -34.63
CA THR A 13 11.57 33.78 -34.25
C THR A 13 10.76 33.76 -32.96
N CYS A 14 9.45 33.55 -33.05
CA CYS A 14 8.63 33.19 -31.90
C CYS A 14 8.98 31.76 -31.48
N ILE A 15 9.93 31.65 -30.54
CA ILE A 15 10.14 30.46 -29.73
C ILE A 15 8.94 30.38 -28.78
N LEU A 16 7.95 29.56 -29.14
CA LEU A 16 6.94 29.08 -28.22
C LEU A 16 7.61 28.10 -27.26
N ALA A 17 8.14 28.64 -26.15
CA ALA A 17 8.48 27.86 -24.98
C ALA A 17 7.16 27.32 -24.40
N ILE A 18 6.86 26.06 -24.69
CA ILE A 18 5.86 25.30 -23.95
C ILE A 18 6.38 25.22 -22.52
N GLY A 19 5.77 26.01 -21.63
CA GLY A 19 5.98 25.93 -20.20
C GLY A 19 5.52 24.56 -19.72
N VAL A 20 6.46 23.62 -19.64
CA VAL A 20 6.33 22.44 -18.80
C VAL A 20 6.18 22.97 -17.39
N GLY A 21 4.98 22.77 -16.82
CA GLY A 21 4.62 23.28 -15.51
C GLY A 21 5.60 22.81 -14.46
N CYS A 22 6.02 23.75 -13.61
CA CYS A 22 6.64 23.47 -12.33
C CYS A 22 5.62 22.75 -11.42
N GLY A 23 5.40 21.45 -11.66
CA GLY A 23 4.88 20.54 -10.64
C GLY A 23 6.03 20.20 -9.69
N SER A 24 6.03 20.82 -8.51
CA SER A 24 6.60 20.33 -7.24
C SER A 24 7.72 19.27 -7.31
N ARG A 25 8.95 19.71 -7.59
CA ARG A 25 10.19 18.93 -7.36
C ARG A 25 10.34 18.40 -5.91
N ALA A 26 9.62 19.01 -4.96
CA ALA A 26 9.60 18.60 -3.56
C ALA A 26 8.76 17.33 -3.28
N GLU A 27 7.79 16.99 -4.13
CA GLU A 27 7.01 15.75 -3.98
C GLU A 27 7.75 14.54 -4.59
N GLU A 28 8.61 14.77 -5.60
CA GLU A 28 9.49 13.74 -6.17
C GLU A 28 10.68 13.39 -5.26
N GLU A 29 11.19 14.34 -4.47
CA GLU A 29 12.31 14.08 -3.56
C GLU A 29 11.87 13.25 -2.33
N GLU A 30 10.59 13.35 -1.92
CA GLU A 30 9.99 12.38 -1.00
C GLU A 30 10.00 10.96 -1.59
N ALA A 31 9.98 10.81 -2.92
CA ALA A 31 9.75 9.53 -3.59
C ALA A 31 10.96 8.57 -3.64
N ALA A 32 12.16 9.03 -3.29
CA ALA A 32 13.42 8.30 -3.52
C ALA A 32 13.88 7.41 -2.34
N GLN A 33 13.17 7.40 -1.21
CA GLN A 33 13.55 6.58 -0.05
C GLN A 33 12.79 5.24 -0.07
N GLY A 34 13.53 4.18 -0.44
CA GLY A 34 13.06 2.79 -0.42
C GLY A 34 12.73 2.24 -1.79
N GLU A 35 13.76 1.81 -2.52
CA GLU A 35 13.62 1.23 -3.85
C GLU A 35 13.47 -0.30 -3.84
N ASP A 36 13.90 -0.97 -2.76
CA ASP A 36 13.87 -2.43 -2.69
C ASP A 36 12.75 -2.96 -1.78
N ALA A 37 12.19 -4.11 -2.16
CA ALA A 37 11.34 -4.91 -1.28
C ALA A 37 12.24 -5.81 -0.40
N PHE A 38 11.80 -6.13 0.82
CA PHE A 38 12.53 -7.10 1.63
C PHE A 38 12.57 -8.47 0.94
N SER A 39 13.59 -9.28 1.26
CA SER A 39 13.66 -10.67 0.79
C SER A 39 13.20 -11.64 1.87
N GLN A 40 12.50 -12.73 1.50
CA GLN A 40 12.14 -13.75 2.50
C GLN A 40 13.38 -14.34 3.19
N ARG A 41 14.52 -14.43 2.48
CA ARG A 41 15.80 -14.83 3.07
C ARG A 41 16.25 -13.90 4.20
N GLU A 42 16.04 -12.60 4.09
CA GLU A 42 16.35 -11.63 5.15
C GLU A 42 15.52 -11.93 6.39
N VAL A 43 14.21 -12.12 6.21
CA VAL A 43 13.30 -12.52 7.28
C VAL A 43 13.72 -13.84 7.90
N ASP A 44 14.04 -14.86 7.09
CA ASP A 44 14.42 -16.19 7.57
C ASP A 44 15.74 -16.20 8.37
N ASN A 45 16.56 -15.16 8.27
CA ASN A 45 17.82 -15.03 9.01
C ASN A 45 17.74 -14.06 10.20
N ASP A 46 16.58 -13.41 10.43
CA ASP A 46 16.38 -12.45 11.52
C ASP A 46 15.17 -12.84 12.38
N GLU A 47 15.43 -13.23 13.64
CA GLU A 47 14.39 -13.68 14.57
C GLU A 47 13.39 -12.57 14.95
N VAL A 48 13.80 -11.29 14.92
CA VAL A 48 12.91 -10.15 15.16
C VAL A 48 11.95 -10.01 13.98
N LEU A 49 12.46 -10.06 12.75
CA LEU A 49 11.62 -9.99 11.54
C LEU A 49 10.67 -11.18 11.43
N LYS A 50 11.10 -12.42 11.75
CA LYS A 50 10.20 -13.58 11.81
C LYS A 50 9.07 -13.39 12.81
N ALA A 51 9.38 -12.92 14.01
CA ALA A 51 8.38 -12.70 15.05
C ALA A 51 7.36 -11.63 14.63
N LEU A 52 7.83 -10.56 13.97
CA LEU A 52 6.96 -9.52 13.41
C LEU A 52 6.09 -10.05 12.26
N GLN A 53 6.66 -10.84 11.35
CA GLN A 53 5.91 -11.47 10.26
C GLN A 53 4.82 -12.40 10.82
N ALA A 54 5.16 -13.22 11.81
CA ALA A 54 4.21 -14.11 12.48
C ALA A 54 3.08 -13.33 13.17
N ALA A 55 3.42 -12.28 13.94
CA ALA A 55 2.44 -11.43 14.62
C ALA A 55 1.50 -10.71 13.64
N ALA A 56 1.98 -10.38 12.44
CA ALA A 56 1.23 -9.69 11.40
C ALA A 56 0.48 -10.62 10.43
N SER A 57 0.61 -11.94 10.56
CA SER A 57 0.09 -12.90 9.57
C SER A 57 -1.44 -12.99 9.50
N ASN A 58 -2.15 -12.79 10.61
CA ASN A 58 -3.62 -12.84 10.63
C ASN A 58 -4.21 -11.56 10.00
N VAL A 59 -4.54 -11.62 8.71
CA VAL A 59 -4.96 -10.46 7.91
C VAL A 59 -6.25 -9.77 8.37
N ASN A 60 -7.06 -10.39 9.22
CA ASN A 60 -8.31 -9.81 9.76
C ASN A 60 -8.13 -9.20 11.16
N GLN A 61 -6.97 -9.39 11.78
CA GLN A 61 -6.70 -8.87 13.11
C GLN A 61 -6.24 -7.41 13.03
N TYR A 62 -7.07 -6.47 13.49
CA TYR A 62 -6.76 -5.04 13.46
C TYR A 62 -5.69 -4.62 14.48
N GLU A 63 -5.76 -5.15 15.70
CA GLU A 63 -4.80 -4.87 16.77
C GLU A 63 -3.89 -6.07 17.02
N ILE A 64 -2.57 -5.85 16.94
CA ILE A 64 -1.55 -6.85 17.28
C ILE A 64 -0.66 -6.33 18.42
N SER A 65 -0.05 -7.24 19.19
CA SER A 65 0.95 -6.89 20.19
C SER A 65 2.35 -7.21 19.67
N VAL A 66 3.26 -6.24 19.77
CA VAL A 66 4.70 -6.37 19.47
C VAL A 66 5.57 -6.10 20.71
N LYS A 67 4.95 -6.01 21.88
CA LYS A 67 5.61 -5.66 23.15
C LYS A 67 6.80 -6.59 23.45
N ASP A 68 6.60 -7.89 23.27
CA ASP A 68 7.54 -8.93 23.68
C ASP A 68 8.51 -9.35 22.55
N ILE A 69 8.44 -8.68 21.40
CA ILE A 69 9.36 -8.91 20.28
C ILE A 69 10.68 -8.19 20.54
N GLY A 70 11.81 -8.81 20.18
CA GLY A 70 13.16 -8.30 20.45
C GLY A 70 13.52 -6.97 19.76
N VAL A 71 14.68 -6.44 20.15
CA VAL A 71 15.38 -5.28 19.55
C VAL A 71 16.88 -5.63 19.44
N PRO A 72 17.68 -5.01 18.54
CA PRO A 72 17.33 -3.90 17.66
C PRO A 72 16.37 -4.30 16.53
N VAL A 73 15.55 -3.36 16.08
CA VAL A 73 14.72 -3.53 14.88
C VAL A 73 15.56 -3.11 13.67
N PRO A 74 15.76 -3.98 12.66
CA PRO A 74 16.48 -3.61 11.44
C PRO A 74 15.84 -2.39 10.77
N SER A 75 16.65 -1.57 10.09
CA SER A 75 16.12 -0.43 9.34
C SER A 75 15.13 -0.90 8.28
N ALA A 76 13.89 -0.42 8.35
CA ALA A 76 12.95 -0.62 7.26
C ALA A 76 13.26 0.44 6.18
N SER A 77 14.38 0.27 5.47
CA SER A 77 14.61 1.02 4.22
C SER A 77 13.88 0.38 3.04
N VAL A 78 13.25 -0.78 3.25
CA VAL A 78 12.66 -1.63 2.20
C VAL A 78 11.20 -1.92 2.48
N GLY A 79 10.38 -1.88 1.42
CA GLY A 79 8.96 -2.16 1.49
C GLY A 79 8.63 -3.62 1.14
N ALA A 80 7.48 -3.85 0.50
CA ALA A 80 7.08 -5.16 -0.01
C ALA A 80 6.55 -5.04 -1.44
N SER A 81 6.73 -6.08 -2.25
CA SER A 81 6.18 -6.18 -3.60
C SER A 81 5.68 -7.60 -3.83
N VAL A 82 4.38 -7.74 -4.11
CA VAL A 82 3.71 -9.04 -4.26
C VAL A 82 2.54 -8.91 -5.24
N ASN A 83 2.43 -9.84 -6.19
CA ASN A 83 1.33 -9.93 -7.16
C ASN A 83 0.97 -8.61 -7.87
N GLY A 84 1.96 -7.76 -8.16
CA GLY A 84 1.76 -6.46 -8.81
C GLY A 84 1.18 -5.37 -7.89
N PHE A 85 1.31 -5.54 -6.58
CA PHE A 85 1.06 -4.52 -5.56
C PHE A 85 2.36 -4.25 -4.81
N SER A 86 2.57 -3.02 -4.38
CA SER A 86 3.77 -2.67 -3.63
C SER A 86 3.52 -1.63 -2.55
N THR A 87 4.38 -1.63 -1.55
CA THR A 87 4.51 -0.56 -0.57
C THR A 87 5.97 -0.11 -0.52
N ARG A 88 6.22 1.18 -0.27
CA ARG A 88 7.57 1.78 -0.16
C ARG A 88 7.54 2.98 0.77
N GLY A 89 8.66 3.70 0.94
CA GLY A 89 8.59 5.05 1.51
C GLY A 89 8.22 5.09 2.98
N LEU A 90 9.08 4.49 3.79
CA LEU A 90 8.88 4.18 5.21
C LEU A 90 9.15 5.43 6.04
N ASP A 91 8.08 6.07 6.53
CA ASP A 91 8.10 7.43 7.09
C ASP A 91 7.17 7.54 8.32
N TRP A 92 7.45 8.46 9.25
CA TRP A 92 6.63 8.72 10.43
C TRP A 92 5.63 9.85 10.14
N PHE A 93 4.36 9.50 9.90
CA PHE A 93 3.32 10.49 9.57
C PHE A 93 3.07 11.47 10.72
N GLN A 94 2.90 10.94 11.94
CA GLN A 94 2.86 11.71 13.17
C GLN A 94 3.82 11.09 14.19
N ASN A 95 4.73 11.89 14.72
CA ASN A 95 5.56 11.51 15.86
C ASN A 95 5.57 12.67 16.86
N PRO A 96 4.81 12.59 17.97
CA PRO A 96 4.74 13.68 18.95
C PRO A 96 6.08 14.05 19.59
N ALA A 97 7.09 13.17 19.51
CA ALA A 97 8.41 13.41 20.05
C ALA A 97 9.36 14.12 19.06
N VAL A 98 8.99 14.24 17.77
CA VAL A 98 9.88 14.74 16.71
C VAL A 98 9.12 15.63 15.72
N SER A 99 9.59 16.87 15.53
CA SER A 99 8.96 17.81 14.59
C SER A 99 9.35 17.55 13.14
N TYR A 100 8.50 17.98 12.20
CA TYR A 100 8.83 18.04 10.77
C TYR A 100 10.04 18.96 10.51
N PRO A 101 10.95 18.64 9.56
CA PRO A 101 10.97 17.45 8.69
C PRO A 101 11.72 16.25 9.29
N ASP A 102 12.22 16.35 10.52
CA ASP A 102 13.07 15.32 11.12
C ASP A 102 12.30 14.04 11.45
N ASN A 103 10.97 14.11 11.54
CA ASN A 103 10.08 12.97 11.63
C ASN A 103 10.08 12.06 10.39
N LYS A 104 10.96 12.28 9.40
CA LYS A 104 11.10 11.43 8.23
C LYS A 104 12.24 10.44 8.26
N ARG A 105 13.03 10.42 9.34
CA ARG A 105 14.21 9.56 9.47
C ARG A 105 13.91 8.34 10.31
N TRP A 106 14.26 7.15 9.84
CA TRP A 106 14.04 5.89 10.55
C TRP A 106 14.51 5.94 12.00
N GLU A 107 15.65 6.55 12.28
CA GLU A 107 16.27 6.62 13.61
C GLU A 107 15.38 7.32 14.64
N GLN A 108 14.48 8.20 14.18
CA GLN A 108 13.59 9.02 15.01
C GLN A 108 12.34 8.27 15.50
N GLY A 109 12.05 7.09 14.93
CA GLY A 109 10.98 6.22 15.43
C GLY A 109 11.35 5.58 16.75
N THR A 110 10.38 5.44 17.64
CA THR A 110 10.49 4.58 18.82
C THR A 110 10.67 3.12 18.41
N ASP A 111 11.19 2.27 19.30
CA ASP A 111 11.30 0.83 19.01
C ASP A 111 9.94 0.20 18.67
N THR A 112 8.87 0.64 19.35
CA THR A 112 7.52 0.18 19.03
C THR A 112 7.04 0.69 17.68
N GLY A 113 7.28 1.96 17.35
CA GLY A 113 6.99 2.52 16.02
C GLY A 113 7.66 1.72 14.91
N LYS A 114 8.95 1.41 15.08
CA LYS A 114 9.75 0.58 14.16
C LYS A 114 9.21 -0.84 14.01
N LYS A 115 8.82 -1.49 15.12
CA LYS A 115 8.14 -2.79 15.08
C LYS A 115 6.80 -2.74 14.34
N CYS A 116 5.97 -1.73 14.64
CA CYS A 116 4.68 -1.56 13.96
C CYS A 116 4.84 -1.30 12.47
N GLN A 117 5.88 -0.55 12.08
CA GLN A 117 6.21 -0.28 10.68
C GLN A 117 6.53 -1.57 9.91
N TRP A 118 7.38 -2.44 10.45
CA TRP A 118 7.65 -3.75 9.86
C TRP A 118 6.42 -4.67 9.85
N ALA A 119 5.67 -4.71 10.95
CA ALA A 119 4.45 -5.49 11.01
C ALA A 119 3.42 -5.02 9.96
N ALA A 120 3.34 -3.72 9.69
CA ALA A 120 2.48 -3.17 8.65
C ALA A 120 2.92 -3.57 7.24
N VAL A 121 4.23 -3.66 6.98
CA VAL A 121 4.80 -4.17 5.72
C VAL A 121 4.50 -5.67 5.55
N PHE A 122 4.66 -6.47 6.60
CA PHE A 122 4.31 -7.89 6.55
C PHE A 122 2.81 -8.12 6.37
N ARG A 123 1.97 -7.32 7.03
CA ARG A 123 0.51 -7.36 6.84
C ARG A 123 0.13 -7.01 5.41
N PHE A 124 0.78 -6.01 4.83
CA PHE A 124 0.59 -5.66 3.42
C PHE A 124 0.88 -6.89 2.54
N GLN A 125 2.06 -7.52 2.70
CA GLN A 125 2.39 -8.70 1.91
C GLN A 125 1.36 -9.82 2.11
N ALA A 126 0.98 -10.15 3.34
CA ALA A 126 0.01 -11.20 3.62
C ALA A 126 -1.36 -10.94 2.98
N ILE A 127 -1.82 -9.68 2.96
CA ILE A 127 -3.07 -9.31 2.28
C ILE A 127 -2.96 -9.44 0.76
N PHE A 128 -1.85 -8.99 0.18
CA PHE A 128 -1.69 -8.93 -1.28
C PHE A 128 -1.06 -10.19 -1.92
N GLU A 129 -0.64 -11.17 -1.10
CA GLU A 129 -0.41 -12.55 -1.54
C GLU A 129 -1.69 -13.15 -2.11
N ASN A 130 -2.84 -12.83 -1.50
CA ASN A 130 -4.17 -13.15 -2.01
C ASN A 130 -5.03 -11.87 -2.03
N PRO A 131 -4.80 -10.96 -3.01
CA PRO A 131 -5.36 -9.63 -2.97
C PRO A 131 -6.90 -9.66 -2.94
N PRO A 132 -7.57 -8.78 -2.16
CA PRO A 132 -9.00 -8.61 -2.25
C PRO A 132 -9.46 -8.35 -3.69
N GLU A 133 -10.63 -8.85 -4.06
CA GLU A 133 -11.16 -8.70 -5.42
C GLU A 133 -11.28 -7.23 -5.82
N GLU A 134 -11.73 -6.39 -4.88
CA GLU A 134 -11.85 -4.95 -5.08
C GLU A 134 -10.50 -4.28 -5.35
N ALA A 135 -9.40 -4.80 -4.80
CA ALA A 135 -8.07 -4.25 -5.06
C ALA A 135 -7.59 -4.57 -6.48
N LYS A 136 -7.89 -5.77 -6.98
CA LYS A 136 -7.62 -6.16 -8.38
C LYS A 136 -8.42 -5.28 -9.33
N GLN A 137 -9.73 -5.15 -9.09
CA GLN A 137 -10.62 -4.29 -9.87
C GLN A 137 -10.17 -2.82 -9.88
N MET A 138 -9.77 -2.27 -8.72
CA MET A 138 -9.32 -0.88 -8.64
C MET A 138 -8.03 -0.64 -9.43
N ARG A 139 -7.08 -1.59 -9.41
CA ARG A 139 -5.83 -1.50 -10.19
C ARG A 139 -6.10 -1.58 -11.70
N GLU A 140 -7.09 -2.35 -12.10
CA GLU A 140 -7.48 -2.60 -13.49
C GLU A 140 -8.53 -1.63 -14.02
N LEU A 141 -9.00 -0.69 -13.18
CA LEU A 141 -10.00 0.31 -13.55
C LEU A 141 -9.54 1.08 -14.80
N GLU A 142 -10.34 1.02 -15.86
CA GLU A 142 -10.07 1.75 -17.10
C GLU A 142 -10.07 3.26 -16.83
N GLY A 143 -9.03 3.96 -17.30
CA GLY A 143 -8.79 5.37 -16.98
C GLY A 143 -8.37 5.65 -15.53
N GLY A 144 -8.28 4.62 -14.68
CA GLY A 144 -7.81 4.72 -13.30
C GLY A 144 -6.34 5.11 -13.21
N MET A 145 -6.02 6.03 -12.30
CA MET A 145 -4.66 6.57 -12.14
C MET A 145 -3.81 5.78 -11.12
N TRP A 146 -4.40 4.92 -10.30
CA TRP A 146 -3.68 4.13 -9.30
C TRP A 146 -3.25 2.76 -9.84
N ARG A 147 -2.02 2.33 -9.50
CA ARG A 147 -1.36 1.15 -10.08
C ARG A 147 -0.96 0.09 -9.05
N GLY A 148 -1.59 0.07 -7.88
CA GLY A 148 -1.29 -0.92 -6.85
C GLY A 148 -0.19 -0.54 -5.86
N SER A 149 0.31 0.70 -5.90
CA SER A 149 1.41 1.15 -5.05
C SER A 149 0.95 1.99 -3.85
N PHE A 150 1.63 1.81 -2.72
CA PHE A 150 1.43 2.57 -1.50
C PHE A 150 2.74 3.14 -0.94
N TRP A 151 2.59 4.17 -0.12
CA TRP A 151 3.61 4.71 0.77
C TRP A 151 3.31 4.28 2.19
N SER A 152 4.19 3.52 2.83
CA SER A 152 3.96 3.00 4.16
C SER A 152 4.34 4.02 5.23
N TRP A 153 3.36 4.43 6.00
CA TRP A 153 3.51 5.39 7.07
C TRP A 153 3.09 4.81 8.42
N VAL A 154 3.70 5.31 9.50
CA VAL A 154 3.30 5.02 10.88
C VAL A 154 2.99 6.31 11.64
N ASP A 155 1.85 6.32 12.32
CA ASP A 155 1.54 7.24 13.41
C ASP A 155 2.21 6.72 14.70
N ASP A 156 3.42 7.21 15.00
CA ASP A 156 4.22 6.76 16.13
C ASP A 156 3.82 7.47 17.44
N HIS A 157 2.76 6.98 18.07
CA HIS A 157 2.31 7.49 19.37
C HIS A 157 2.89 6.73 20.55
N ALA A 158 3.87 5.84 20.35
CA ALA A 158 4.47 5.07 21.44
C ALA A 158 5.29 5.92 22.43
N SER A 159 5.59 7.18 22.08
CA SER A 159 6.09 8.20 23.02
C SER A 159 5.00 8.77 23.95
N THR A 160 3.73 8.39 23.76
CA THR A 160 2.56 8.91 24.47
C THR A 160 1.71 7.79 25.05
N GLU A 161 0.82 8.09 26.01
CA GLU A 161 -0.16 7.12 26.53
C GLU A 161 -1.32 6.83 25.55
N ARG A 162 -1.33 7.46 24.36
CA ARG A 162 -2.39 7.29 23.37
C ARG A 162 -1.96 6.26 22.33
N VAL A 163 -2.91 5.45 21.89
CA VAL A 163 -2.82 4.79 20.58
C VAL A 163 -3.76 5.58 19.68
N ALA A 164 -3.24 6.19 18.62
CA ALA A 164 -4.13 6.84 17.67
C ALA A 164 -5.02 5.80 16.98
N ASP A 165 -6.19 6.24 16.54
CA ASP A 165 -6.87 5.55 15.44
C ASP A 165 -6.16 6.05 14.16
N PRO A 166 -5.34 5.22 13.49
CA PRO A 166 -4.62 5.68 12.31
C PRO A 166 -5.64 6.21 11.30
N SER A 167 -5.28 7.28 10.57
CA SER A 167 -6.07 7.69 9.41
C SER A 167 -5.80 6.67 8.30
N PRO A 168 -6.59 5.59 8.14
CA PRO A 168 -6.01 4.27 7.88
C PRO A 168 -5.37 4.12 6.49
N SER A 169 -5.83 4.91 5.52
CA SER A 169 -5.16 5.18 4.25
C SER A 169 -5.81 6.38 3.58
N TYR A 170 -5.04 7.12 2.78
CA TYR A 170 -5.54 8.26 2.01
C TYR A 170 -4.97 8.23 0.60
N ALA A 171 -5.85 8.38 -0.41
CA ALA A 171 -5.47 8.69 -1.78
C ALA A 171 -5.07 10.18 -1.82
N TRP A 172 -3.80 10.46 -1.51
CA TRP A 172 -3.27 11.82 -1.39
C TRP A 172 -3.25 12.55 -2.73
N SER A 173 -2.87 11.83 -3.78
CA SER A 173 -2.98 12.26 -5.17
C SER A 173 -3.25 11.07 -6.09
N SER A 174 -3.46 11.36 -7.37
CA SER A 174 -3.56 10.42 -8.47
C SER A 174 -2.28 9.58 -8.63
N GLY A 175 -2.14 8.54 -7.80
CA GLY A 175 -0.99 7.62 -7.81
C GLY A 175 -0.22 7.54 -6.49
N LEU A 176 -0.44 8.47 -5.55
CA LEU A 176 0.21 8.45 -4.22
C LEU A 176 -0.80 8.05 -3.15
N TRP A 177 -0.82 6.77 -2.80
CA TRP A 177 -1.70 6.25 -1.75
C TRP A 177 -0.89 5.94 -0.50
N LYS A 178 -1.40 6.26 0.68
CA LYS A 178 -0.69 6.02 1.95
C LYS A 178 -1.22 4.76 2.64
N TRP A 179 -0.36 3.84 3.04
CA TRP A 179 -0.64 2.69 3.90
C TRP A 179 -0.28 3.08 5.33
N ILE A 180 -1.26 3.45 6.15
CA ILE A 180 -1.01 4.07 7.46
C ILE A 180 -1.35 3.08 8.57
N SER A 181 -0.40 2.86 9.48
CA SER A 181 -0.59 2.12 10.72
C SER A 181 -0.31 3.02 11.92
N ALA A 182 -0.67 2.61 13.13
CA ALA A 182 -0.38 3.35 14.36
C ALA A 182 0.29 2.48 15.41
N SER A 183 1.17 3.10 16.20
CA SER A 183 1.84 2.48 17.35
C SER A 183 1.32 3.07 18.67
N GLY A 184 1.33 2.24 19.73
CA GLY A 184 1.01 2.63 21.09
C GLY A 184 2.14 2.31 22.07
N LYS A 185 2.24 3.03 23.18
CA LYS A 185 3.34 2.84 24.16
C LYS A 185 3.39 1.44 24.78
N ASN A 186 2.26 0.76 24.85
CA ASN A 186 2.14 -0.59 25.39
C ASN A 186 2.55 -1.71 24.41
N GLY A 187 3.09 -1.37 23.24
CA GLY A 187 3.44 -2.34 22.21
C GLY A 187 2.25 -2.77 21.35
N ILE A 188 1.11 -2.08 21.41
CA ILE A 188 0.00 -2.32 20.48
C ILE A 188 0.30 -1.63 19.15
N CYS A 189 0.05 -2.35 18.06
CA CYS A 189 -0.01 -1.79 16.71
C CYS A 189 -1.44 -1.93 16.17
N ARG A 190 -1.93 -0.87 15.51
CA ARG A 190 -3.16 -0.89 14.72
C ARG A 190 -2.81 -0.86 13.25
N ILE A 191 -3.17 -1.91 12.54
CA ILE A 191 -2.72 -2.15 11.16
C ILE A 191 -3.94 -2.46 10.30
N PRO A 192 -4.02 -1.96 9.05
CA PRO A 192 -5.15 -2.25 8.17
C PRO A 192 -5.42 -3.75 8.01
N THR A 193 -6.71 -4.13 8.06
CA THR A 193 -7.19 -5.50 7.80
C THR A 193 -7.51 -5.71 6.33
N ARG A 194 -7.65 -6.97 5.91
CA ARG A 194 -8.12 -7.31 4.56
C ARG A 194 -9.47 -6.67 4.24
N THR A 195 -10.41 -6.71 5.19
CA THR A 195 -11.74 -6.10 5.08
C THR A 195 -11.66 -4.59 4.90
N MET A 196 -10.81 -3.92 5.69
CA MET A 196 -10.60 -2.47 5.56
C MET A 196 -10.04 -2.12 4.18
N VAL A 197 -9.08 -2.90 3.66
CA VAL A 197 -8.54 -2.72 2.30
C VAL A 197 -9.62 -2.91 1.24
N ALA A 198 -10.37 -4.00 1.28
CA ALA A 198 -11.46 -4.27 0.33
C ALA A 198 -12.48 -3.10 0.28
N ARG A 199 -12.90 -2.62 1.46
CA ARG A 199 -13.85 -1.50 1.59
C ARG A 199 -13.25 -0.18 1.10
N MET A 200 -11.97 0.07 1.37
CA MET A 200 -11.26 1.24 0.83
C MET A 200 -11.29 1.20 -0.69
N MET A 201 -10.90 0.07 -1.30
CA MET A 201 -10.84 -0.07 -2.76
C MET A 201 -12.20 0.17 -3.39
N LYS A 202 -13.27 -0.39 -2.81
CA LYS A 202 -14.65 -0.13 -3.25
C LYS A 202 -15.02 1.35 -3.18
N SER A 203 -14.69 2.03 -2.09
CA SER A 203 -14.95 3.46 -1.94
C SER A 203 -14.15 4.30 -2.94
N CYS A 204 -12.88 3.94 -3.19
CA CYS A 204 -12.00 4.68 -4.08
C CYS A 204 -12.34 4.46 -5.55
N MET A 205 -12.81 3.26 -5.94
CA MET A 205 -13.38 3.01 -7.26
C MET A 205 -14.58 3.90 -7.52
N ALA A 206 -15.53 3.99 -6.58
CA ALA A 206 -16.71 4.85 -6.72
C ALA A 206 -16.32 6.33 -6.87
N GLN A 207 -15.33 6.79 -6.11
CA GLN A 207 -14.79 8.14 -6.23
C GLN A 207 -14.14 8.37 -7.61
N ALA A 208 -13.28 7.46 -8.06
CA ALA A 208 -12.60 7.56 -9.35
C ALA A 208 -13.58 7.57 -10.52
N GLN A 209 -14.62 6.72 -10.50
CA GLN A 209 -15.69 6.70 -11.50
C GLN A 209 -16.44 8.03 -11.56
N SER A 210 -16.58 8.72 -10.43
CA SER A 210 -17.23 10.03 -10.34
C SER A 210 -16.30 11.20 -10.69
N ASN A 211 -14.99 10.95 -10.81
CA ASN A 211 -13.95 11.97 -10.92
C ASN A 211 -12.90 11.64 -12.01
N ASN A 212 -13.35 11.21 -13.19
CA ASN A 212 -12.50 10.95 -14.36
C ASN A 212 -11.27 10.07 -14.07
N GLY A 213 -11.43 9.03 -13.25
CA GLY A 213 -10.38 8.10 -12.88
C GLY A 213 -9.49 8.55 -11.71
N ASP A 214 -9.71 9.73 -11.15
CA ASP A 214 -8.94 10.25 -10.01
C ASP A 214 -9.60 9.91 -8.64
N PRO A 215 -9.00 9.00 -7.86
CA PRO A 215 -9.49 8.61 -6.54
C PRO A 215 -9.14 9.60 -5.43
N LYS A 216 -8.51 10.74 -5.75
CA LYS A 216 -8.04 11.73 -4.76
C LYS A 216 -9.11 12.07 -3.73
N GLY A 217 -8.70 12.12 -2.47
CA GLY A 217 -9.59 12.43 -1.36
C GLY A 217 -10.22 11.18 -0.72
N CYS A 218 -10.23 10.04 -1.42
CA CYS A 218 -10.72 8.79 -0.87
C CYS A 218 -9.92 8.35 0.36
N ARG A 219 -10.62 7.86 1.38
CA ARG A 219 -10.05 7.41 2.65
C ARG A 219 -10.50 5.98 2.95
N MET A 220 -9.62 5.23 3.59
CA MET A 220 -10.03 3.95 4.19
C MET A 220 -11.06 4.23 5.30
N PRO A 221 -12.15 3.45 5.35
CA PRO A 221 -13.15 3.62 6.40
C PRO A 221 -12.54 3.34 7.77
N ARG A 222 -13.17 3.89 8.82
CA ARG A 222 -12.83 3.51 10.20
C ARG A 222 -13.00 2.01 10.38
N TYR A 223 -12.15 1.44 11.23
CA TYR A 223 -12.28 0.07 11.67
C TYR A 223 -13.66 -0.15 12.30
N ASP A 224 -14.27 -1.29 11.97
CA ASP A 224 -15.56 -1.72 12.47
C ASP A 224 -15.49 -3.23 12.66
N ALA A 225 -15.39 -3.66 13.91
CA ALA A 225 -15.25 -5.08 14.27
C ALA A 225 -16.45 -5.92 13.83
N SER A 226 -17.63 -5.31 13.60
CA SER A 226 -18.81 -6.05 13.14
C SER A 226 -18.73 -6.49 11.68
N LEU A 227 -17.77 -5.93 10.92
CA LEU A 227 -17.56 -6.22 9.51
C LEU A 227 -16.38 -7.18 9.28
N GLU A 228 -15.58 -7.47 10.29
CA GLU A 228 -14.48 -8.43 10.17
C GLU A 228 -15.03 -9.87 10.18
N PRO A 229 -14.48 -10.76 9.35
CA PRO A 229 -14.77 -12.19 9.43
C PRO A 229 -14.53 -12.70 10.83
N ARG A 230 -15.42 -13.57 11.34
CA ARG A 230 -15.13 -14.23 12.61
C ARG A 230 -13.96 -15.19 12.45
N ALA A 231 -13.21 -15.38 13.54
CA ALA A 231 -12.02 -16.24 13.52
C ALA A 231 -12.32 -17.69 13.11
N ASP A 232 -13.55 -18.16 13.30
CA ASP A 232 -14.06 -19.47 12.91
C ASP A 232 -14.60 -19.54 11.46
N GLU A 233 -14.82 -18.41 10.80
CA GLU A 233 -15.36 -18.32 9.44
C GLU A 233 -14.27 -18.26 8.36
N ASP A 234 -13.06 -17.78 8.68
CA ASP A 234 -11.96 -17.55 7.72
C ASP A 234 -10.89 -18.66 7.71
N ALA A 235 -11.06 -19.72 8.51
CA ALA A 235 -10.32 -20.96 8.32
C ALA A 235 -10.89 -21.68 7.09
N GLY A 236 -10.61 -21.13 5.91
CA GLY A 236 -11.11 -21.61 4.63
C GLY A 236 -11.09 -23.13 4.58
N SER A 237 -12.27 -23.73 4.46
CA SER A 237 -12.37 -25.06 3.88
C SER A 237 -11.66 -24.95 2.53
N PRO A 238 -10.55 -25.68 2.29
CA PRO A 238 -9.98 -25.73 0.95
C PRO A 238 -11.13 -26.12 0.02
N GLU A 239 -11.33 -25.36 -1.05
CA GLU A 239 -12.34 -25.66 -2.06
C GLU A 239 -12.28 -27.16 -2.35
N ALA A 240 -13.31 -27.89 -1.93
CA ALA A 240 -13.43 -29.29 -2.24
C ALA A 240 -13.47 -29.37 -3.76
N GLY A 241 -12.37 -29.83 -4.36
CA GLY A 241 -12.23 -30.01 -5.79
C GLY A 241 -13.49 -30.72 -6.30
N SER A 242 -14.19 -30.04 -7.21
CA SER A 242 -15.31 -30.66 -7.92
C SER A 242 -14.82 -31.99 -8.48
N PRO A 243 -15.47 -33.13 -8.16
CA PRO A 243 -15.08 -34.40 -8.76
C PRO A 243 -15.26 -34.27 -10.27
N GLU A 244 -14.16 -34.50 -11.00
CA GLU A 244 -14.20 -34.66 -12.45
C GLU A 244 -15.30 -35.66 -12.80
N ALA A 245 -16.27 -35.20 -13.60
CA ALA A 245 -17.29 -36.05 -14.17
C ALA A 245 -16.62 -37.02 -15.15
N GLY A 246 -16.26 -38.20 -14.65
CA GLY A 246 -15.82 -39.31 -15.45
C GLY A 246 -16.95 -39.91 -16.30
N ALA A 247 -16.53 -40.39 -17.48
CA ALA A 247 -17.14 -41.45 -18.28
C ALA A 247 -18.40 -41.13 -19.11
N ARG A 248 -18.19 -41.02 -20.44
CA ARG A 248 -18.97 -41.80 -21.41
C ARG A 248 -18.03 -42.38 -22.47
N ASP A 249 -17.63 -43.62 -22.22
CA ASP A 249 -17.02 -44.51 -23.22
C ASP A 249 -18.16 -45.11 -24.05
N GLY A 250 -18.12 -44.91 -25.37
CA GLY A 250 -19.14 -45.32 -26.31
C GLY A 250 -18.71 -46.58 -27.05
N GLY A 251 -18.98 -47.75 -26.48
CA GLY A 251 -18.87 -49.04 -27.18
C GLY A 251 -20.06 -49.24 -28.12
N ALA A 252 -19.79 -49.31 -29.42
CA ALA A 252 -20.75 -49.74 -30.43
C ALA A 252 -20.48 -51.20 -30.79
N ASP A 253 -21.38 -52.09 -30.34
CA ASP A 253 -21.44 -53.47 -30.80
C ASP A 253 -22.14 -53.56 -32.17
N ALA A 254 -21.55 -54.37 -33.05
CA ALA A 254 -22.06 -54.73 -34.35
C ALA A 254 -23.20 -55.77 -34.25
N PRO A 255 -24.16 -55.82 -35.20
CA PRO A 255 -24.95 -57.01 -35.41
C PRO A 255 -24.29 -57.91 -36.45
N SER A 256 -24.23 -59.19 -36.10
CA SER A 256 -24.00 -60.32 -37.02
C SER A 256 -25.34 -60.80 -37.57
N GLU A 257 -25.28 -61.29 -38.81
CA GLU A 257 -26.29 -62.02 -39.61
C GLU A 257 -27.34 -61.20 -40.38
#